data_AF-A0A366ZU57-F1
#
_entry.id   AF-A0A366ZU57-F1
#
_cell.length_a   1.000
_cell.length_b   1.000
_cell.length_c   1.000
_cell.angle_alpha   90.00
_cell.angle_beta   90.00
_cell.angle_gamma   90.00
#
_symmetry.space_group_name_H-M   'P 1'
#
loop_
_entity.id
_entity.type
_entity.pdbx_description
1 polymer ?
#
loop_
_entity_poly.entity_id
_entity_poly.type
_entity_poly.pdbx_seq_one_letter_code
_entity_poly.pdbx_strand_id
1 'polypeptide(L)'
;MTGHVFVVGADLRRLVCDDVLVPTDRSLRVTAEWRELLPAGLATSEDGDDLRLDLSWRGDERVLEVPRGSDGGGARRLWLVDTVDDGTLDPADVLPWLVDGACRALAAVARREVPEPVHGRARRLVALPPLGTGWGGAAGRRGTLLQRLLPALRDSAEQHGFDVALVLRGPSDLAAAQRVRRAEPDSWDLPPYLRRLAEDLGERARRGQLAVFAGAGMSAAAGLPTWEQLVDELAGRSGLDGALREGLSRLPAQDAAALLARELGRERLERYVQERFGPGHYALAHALIADLPVQEFVTTNYDPLVELAATDIGRDLAVLPFEDAEPGRPWLLKLHGDAAHPDSIVLTREEYLGGDSRAALAGVLHSLLLTRHVLFVGTSMQDDDLIRIAHQVRTASQVPGAAPRRRSGTVLALRDDPARARLWEQDVQTVAMSPADASPAEAARLLEVLLDLIGCLSTPPTGYLLDPAYSGLLSEEERALAGALQRVARTVPAGSTSWATGEVAALLRRLGARPRDGGADGAPPDEASRPRDDRLQQQRPG
;
A
#
# COMPACT_ATOMS: atom_id res chain seq x y z
N MET A 1 -22.37 -4.81 4.86
CA MET A 1 -21.09 -4.54 5.54
C MET A 1 -21.01 -3.06 5.82
N THR A 2 -20.62 -2.71 7.04
CA THR A 2 -20.36 -1.34 7.50
C THR A 2 -19.05 -0.80 6.91
N GLY A 3 -18.76 0.49 7.07
CA GLY A 3 -17.46 1.07 6.66
C GLY A 3 -16.28 0.42 7.40
N HIS A 4 -15.12 0.36 6.75
CA HIS A 4 -13.90 -0.24 7.29
C HIS A 4 -12.79 0.80 7.47
N VAL A 5 -11.95 0.61 8.49
CA VAL A 5 -10.74 1.43 8.69
C VAL A 5 -9.51 0.61 8.32
N PHE A 6 -8.89 0.99 7.22
CA PHE A 6 -7.60 0.50 6.76
C PHE A 6 -6.48 1.25 7.49
N VAL A 7 -5.44 0.52 7.88
CA VAL A 7 -4.16 1.10 8.32
C VAL A 7 -3.10 0.60 7.36
N VAL A 8 -2.49 1.51 6.62
CA VAL A 8 -1.64 1.16 5.48
C VAL A 8 -0.45 2.11 5.37
N GLY A 9 0.69 1.58 5.00
CA GLY A 9 1.81 2.39 4.54
C GLY A 9 1.61 2.84 3.10
N ALA A 10 1.55 4.15 2.89
CA ALA A 10 1.39 4.77 1.58
C ALA A 10 1.81 6.25 1.64
N ASP A 11 1.71 6.94 0.51
CA ASP A 11 1.79 8.39 0.36
C ASP A 11 0.41 8.91 -0.13
N LEU A 12 -0.23 9.82 0.62
CA LEU A 12 -1.53 10.39 0.23
C LEU A 12 -1.47 11.12 -1.11
N ARG A 13 -0.27 11.51 -1.56
CA ARG A 13 -0.09 12.12 -2.88
C ARG A 13 -0.35 11.16 -4.01
N ARG A 14 -0.06 9.87 -3.82
CA ARG A 14 -0.14 8.82 -4.84
C ARG A 14 -1.25 7.80 -4.59
N LEU A 15 -1.83 7.73 -3.39
CA LEU A 15 -2.95 6.85 -3.11
C LEU A 15 -4.23 7.30 -3.84
N VAL A 16 -4.85 6.38 -4.57
CA VAL A 16 -6.19 6.56 -5.13
C VAL A 16 -7.24 6.57 -4.01
N CYS A 17 -7.94 7.69 -3.85
CA CYS A 17 -9.07 7.83 -2.95
C CYS A 17 -10.03 8.94 -3.43
N ASP A 18 -11.23 8.99 -2.85
CA ASP A 18 -12.23 10.01 -3.15
C ASP A 18 -11.95 11.32 -2.42
N ASP A 19 -11.40 11.22 -1.20
CA ASP A 19 -11.18 12.35 -0.32
C ASP A 19 -9.87 12.21 0.46
N VAL A 20 -9.20 13.34 0.68
CA VAL A 20 -7.99 13.43 1.52
C VAL A 20 -8.20 14.50 2.57
N LEU A 21 -7.91 14.15 3.82
CA LEU A 21 -7.81 15.12 4.91
C LEU A 21 -6.38 15.67 4.98
N VAL A 22 -6.27 16.98 4.99
CA VAL A 22 -5.00 17.71 5.08
C VAL A 22 -4.98 18.46 6.42
N PRO A 23 -4.11 18.09 7.36
CA PRO A 23 -3.92 18.82 8.60
C PRO A 23 -3.48 20.26 8.32
N THR A 24 -3.99 21.22 9.08
CA THR A 24 -3.58 22.62 9.05
C THR A 24 -3.69 23.24 10.44
N ASP A 25 -3.26 24.49 10.57
CA ASP A 25 -3.46 25.32 11.77
C ASP A 25 -4.56 26.38 11.55
N ARG A 26 -4.87 27.15 12.60
CA ARG A 26 -5.82 28.28 12.52
C ARG A 26 -5.43 29.38 11.53
N SER A 27 -4.16 29.47 11.14
CA SER A 27 -3.67 30.42 10.14
C SER A 27 -3.68 29.86 8.72
N LEU A 28 -4.23 28.65 8.51
CA LEU A 28 -4.26 27.94 7.23
C LEU A 28 -2.86 27.70 6.67
N ARG A 29 -1.93 27.35 7.57
CA ARG A 29 -0.60 26.87 7.20
C ARG A 29 -0.59 25.34 7.09
N VAL A 30 0.04 24.86 6.03
CA VAL A 30 0.33 23.45 5.79
C VAL A 30 1.79 23.33 5.37
N THR A 31 2.42 22.18 5.48
CA THR A 31 3.80 22.03 5.00
C THR A 31 3.90 22.00 3.47
N ALA A 32 5.08 22.33 2.95
CA ALA A 32 5.41 22.35 1.53
C ALA A 32 5.19 21.01 0.83
N GLU A 33 5.31 19.90 1.56
CA GLU A 33 5.05 18.54 1.03
C GLU A 33 3.62 18.35 0.50
N TRP A 34 2.64 19.14 0.98
CA TRP A 34 1.24 19.08 0.52
C TRP A 34 0.99 19.82 -0.80
N ARG A 35 1.97 20.58 -1.31
CA ARG A 35 1.84 21.40 -2.53
C ARG A 35 1.29 20.63 -3.72
N GLU A 36 1.75 19.40 -3.91
CA GLU A 36 1.35 18.54 -5.03
C GLU A 36 -0.15 18.19 -5.03
N LEU A 37 -0.82 18.28 -3.87
CA LEU A 37 -2.27 18.08 -3.79
C LEU A 37 -3.05 19.37 -4.00
N LEU A 38 -2.50 20.50 -3.57
CA LEU A 38 -3.22 21.75 -3.55
C LEU A 38 -3.42 22.31 -4.97
N PRO A 39 -4.60 22.89 -5.27
CA PRO A 39 -4.82 23.59 -6.53
C PRO A 39 -3.77 24.69 -6.79
N ALA A 40 -3.40 24.85 -8.06
CA ALA A 40 -2.49 25.91 -8.48
C ALA A 40 -3.02 27.29 -8.05
N GLY A 41 -2.15 28.13 -7.51
CA GLY A 41 -2.49 29.48 -7.05
C GLY A 41 -3.14 29.57 -5.67
N LEU A 42 -3.42 28.43 -5.00
CA LEU A 42 -3.99 28.46 -3.64
C LEU A 42 -2.97 28.87 -2.56
N ALA A 43 -1.69 28.57 -2.76
CA ALA A 43 -0.62 28.98 -1.85
C ALA A 43 -0.21 30.43 -2.14
N THR A 44 -0.34 31.31 -1.15
CA THR A 44 -0.03 32.75 -1.24
C THR A 44 1.43 33.08 -0.96
N SER A 45 2.06 32.30 -0.08
CA SER A 45 3.44 32.49 0.38
C SER A 45 4.01 31.16 0.84
N GLU A 46 5.33 31.05 0.75
CA GLU A 46 6.13 29.93 1.24
C GLU A 46 7.18 30.49 2.18
N ASP A 47 7.10 30.08 3.45
CA ASP A 47 8.00 30.50 4.51
C ASP A 47 8.79 29.26 4.99
N GLY A 48 9.96 29.04 4.38
CA GLY A 48 10.75 27.83 4.65
C GLY A 48 10.04 26.58 4.14
N ASP A 49 9.64 25.70 5.05
CA ASP A 49 8.97 24.43 4.74
C ASP A 49 7.43 24.51 4.86
N ASP A 50 6.85 25.71 5.04
CA ASP A 50 5.42 25.91 5.21
C ASP A 50 4.80 26.75 4.08
N LEU A 51 3.56 26.44 3.73
CA LEU A 51 2.70 27.12 2.76
C LEU A 51 1.52 27.77 3.48
N ARG A 52 1.25 29.03 3.16
CA ARG A 52 0.04 29.73 3.62
C ARG A 52 -1.02 29.77 2.53
N LEU A 53 -2.22 29.27 2.83
CA LEU A 53 -3.30 29.15 1.85
C LEU A 53 -4.20 30.39 1.80
N ASP A 54 -4.65 30.77 0.60
CA ASP A 54 -5.59 31.89 0.36
C ASP A 54 -7.04 31.48 0.66
N LEU A 55 -7.29 31.12 1.92
CA LEU A 55 -8.60 30.69 2.40
C LEU A 55 -8.90 31.39 3.72
N SER A 56 -10.13 31.28 4.19
CA SER A 56 -10.55 31.83 5.48
C SER A 56 -11.55 30.92 6.16
N TRP A 57 -11.35 30.67 7.45
CA TRP A 57 -12.35 30.01 8.30
C TRP A 57 -13.62 30.87 8.41
N ARG A 58 -14.79 30.23 8.47
CA ARG A 58 -16.03 30.93 8.84
C ARG A 58 -16.39 30.60 10.29
N GLY A 59 -16.45 31.63 11.14
CA GLY A 59 -16.79 31.44 12.55
C GLY A 59 -15.82 30.49 13.26
N ASP A 60 -16.36 29.45 13.89
CA ASP A 60 -15.64 28.43 14.66
C ASP A 60 -15.39 27.13 13.87
N GLU A 61 -15.57 27.15 12.54
CA GLU A 61 -15.29 26.01 11.66
C GLU A 61 -13.89 25.44 11.90
N ARG A 62 -13.79 24.11 11.89
CA ARG A 62 -12.53 23.36 11.98
C ARG A 62 -12.18 22.60 10.71
N VAL A 63 -13.11 22.56 9.76
CA VAL A 63 -12.99 21.77 8.54
C VAL A 63 -13.40 22.63 7.37
N LEU A 64 -12.59 22.66 6.33
CA LEU A 64 -12.85 23.46 5.14
C LEU A 64 -12.59 22.64 3.88
N GLU A 65 -13.57 22.58 2.97
CA GLU A 65 -13.39 21.98 1.65
C GLU A 65 -12.54 22.91 0.78
N VAL A 66 -11.46 22.38 0.21
CA VAL A 66 -10.61 23.15 -0.70
C VAL A 66 -11.33 23.32 -2.04
N PRO A 67 -11.50 24.55 -2.56
CA PRO A 67 -12.13 24.79 -3.86
C PRO A 67 -11.40 24.05 -5.00
N ARG A 68 -12.14 23.65 -6.06
CA ARG A 68 -11.51 23.13 -7.28
C ARG A 68 -10.74 24.24 -7.99
N GLY A 69 -9.52 23.92 -8.44
CA GLY A 69 -8.80 24.75 -9.41
C GLY A 69 -9.48 24.76 -10.79
N SER A 70 -9.13 25.75 -11.61
CA SER A 70 -9.59 25.92 -13.01
C SER A 70 -9.22 24.75 -13.93
N ASP A 71 -8.20 23.99 -13.56
CA ASP A 71 -7.58 22.96 -14.41
C ASP A 71 -8.29 21.59 -14.32
N GLY A 72 -9.53 21.56 -13.83
CA GLY A 72 -10.31 20.32 -13.71
C GLY A 72 -9.70 19.30 -12.75
N GLY A 73 -8.86 19.76 -11.81
CA GLY A 73 -8.04 18.91 -10.93
C GLY A 73 -8.87 17.85 -10.20
N GLY A 74 -8.64 16.59 -10.60
CA GLY A 74 -8.97 15.35 -9.90
C GLY A 74 -10.44 15.06 -9.58
N ALA A 75 -10.83 13.79 -9.71
CA ALA A 75 -12.04 13.27 -9.06
C ALA A 75 -11.99 13.44 -7.51
N ARG A 76 -10.78 13.52 -6.94
CA ARG A 76 -10.48 13.59 -5.51
C ARG A 76 -10.78 14.95 -4.88
N ARG A 77 -11.30 14.96 -3.66
CA ARG A 77 -11.52 16.16 -2.82
C ARG A 77 -10.48 16.31 -1.73
N LEU A 78 -10.16 17.56 -1.39
CA LEU A 78 -9.30 17.89 -0.27
C LEU A 78 -10.06 18.65 0.80
N TRP A 79 -9.80 18.29 2.05
CA TRP A 79 -10.42 18.88 3.22
C TRP A 79 -9.33 19.31 4.19
N LEU A 80 -9.23 20.62 4.45
CA LEU A 80 -8.36 21.14 5.48
C LEU A 80 -8.99 20.87 6.85
N VAL A 81 -8.19 20.38 7.79
CA VAL A 81 -8.63 20.09 9.15
C VAL A 81 -7.71 20.80 10.13
N ASP A 82 -8.28 21.67 10.95
CA ASP A 82 -7.54 22.32 12.04
C ASP A 82 -7.21 21.29 13.13
N THR A 83 -5.92 20.99 13.22
CA THR A 83 -5.35 19.96 14.11
C THR A 83 -4.27 20.53 15.04
N VAL A 84 -4.10 21.85 15.07
CA VAL A 84 -3.10 22.51 15.90
C VAL A 84 -3.81 23.27 17.01
N ASP A 85 -3.53 22.87 18.24
CA ASP A 85 -3.89 23.66 19.42
C ASP A 85 -2.95 24.86 19.51
N ASP A 86 -3.51 26.06 19.66
CA ASP A 86 -2.79 27.32 19.82
C ASP A 86 -2.25 27.54 21.24
N GLY A 87 -2.27 26.49 22.07
CA GLY A 87 -1.79 26.47 23.44
C GLY A 87 -2.84 26.96 24.44
N THR A 88 -4.11 26.96 24.04
CA THR A 88 -5.23 27.39 24.87
C THR A 88 -5.89 26.22 25.62
N LEU A 89 -5.68 24.99 25.16
CA LEU A 89 -6.24 23.79 25.78
C LEU A 89 -5.40 23.28 26.94
N ASP A 90 -6.08 22.74 27.95
CA ASP A 90 -5.42 21.96 28.99
C ASP A 90 -4.78 20.70 28.37
N PRO A 91 -3.61 20.24 28.85
CA PRO A 91 -2.94 19.05 28.31
C PRO A 91 -3.80 17.77 28.32
N ALA A 92 -4.80 17.69 29.20
CA ALA A 92 -5.76 16.59 29.25
C ALA A 92 -6.70 16.57 28.03
N ASP A 93 -7.01 17.75 27.48
CA ASP A 93 -8.05 17.95 26.45
C ASP A 93 -7.49 17.95 25.02
N VAL A 94 -6.17 18.09 24.85
CA VAL A 94 -5.51 18.05 23.53
C VAL A 94 -5.85 16.79 22.74
N LEU A 95 -5.78 15.60 23.34
CA LEU A 95 -6.07 14.34 22.64
C LEU A 95 -7.57 14.20 22.28
N PRO A 96 -8.53 14.40 23.21
CA PRO A 96 -9.95 14.48 22.86
C PRO A 96 -10.24 15.48 21.73
N TRP A 97 -9.63 16.66 21.77
CA TRP A 97 -9.84 17.70 20.76
C TRP A 97 -9.32 17.30 19.38
N LEU A 98 -8.18 16.61 19.29
CA LEU A 98 -7.67 16.05 18.02
C LEU A 98 -8.61 14.99 17.45
N VAL A 99 -9.12 14.09 18.29
CA VAL A 99 -10.06 13.03 17.88
C VAL A 99 -11.40 13.62 17.42
N ASP A 100 -11.94 14.60 18.15
CA ASP A 100 -13.13 15.37 17.72
C ASP A 100 -12.91 16.03 16.35
N GLY A 101 -11.69 16.53 16.08
CA GLY A 101 -11.34 17.11 14.79
C GLY A 101 -11.45 16.12 13.65
N ALA A 102 -10.93 14.91 13.85
CA ALA A 102 -11.05 13.80 12.90
C ALA A 102 -12.52 13.48 12.62
N CYS A 103 -13.33 13.31 13.66
CA CYS A 103 -14.75 12.99 13.54
C CYS A 103 -15.54 14.10 12.83
N ARG A 104 -15.28 15.37 13.15
CA ARG A 104 -15.90 16.51 12.46
C ARG A 104 -15.51 16.55 10.99
N ALA A 105 -14.26 16.24 10.66
CA ALA A 105 -13.80 16.16 9.27
C ALA A 105 -14.54 15.06 8.51
N LEU A 106 -14.62 13.86 9.07
CA LEU A 106 -15.37 12.75 8.50
C LEU A 106 -16.88 13.08 8.35
N ALA A 107 -17.48 13.75 9.32
CA ALA A 107 -18.86 14.21 9.23
C ALA A 107 -19.06 15.28 8.15
N ALA A 108 -18.09 16.16 7.93
CA ALA A 108 -18.14 17.15 6.84
C ALA A 108 -18.02 16.47 5.47
N VAL A 109 -17.07 15.53 5.34
CA VAL A 109 -16.89 14.69 4.15
C VAL A 109 -18.20 13.95 3.80
N ALA A 110 -18.89 13.41 4.82
CA ALA A 110 -20.16 12.69 4.67
C ALA A 110 -21.31 13.54 4.10
N ARG A 111 -21.30 14.87 4.27
CA ARG A 111 -22.35 15.76 3.75
C ARG A 111 -22.35 15.85 2.22
N ARG A 112 -21.20 15.57 1.60
CA ARG A 112 -21.06 15.50 0.15
C ARG A 112 -21.50 14.13 -0.34
N GLU A 113 -22.48 14.11 -1.24
CA GLU A 113 -22.89 12.90 -1.93
C GLU A 113 -21.86 12.51 -3.01
N VAL A 114 -21.53 11.21 -3.06
CA VAL A 114 -20.63 10.62 -4.06
C VAL A 114 -21.32 9.38 -4.63
N PRO A 115 -22.03 9.52 -5.76
CA PRO A 115 -22.83 8.42 -6.31
C PRO A 115 -21.96 7.29 -6.87
N GLU A 116 -20.78 7.64 -7.38
CA GLU A 116 -19.82 6.69 -7.96
C GLU A 116 -18.47 6.88 -7.27
N PRO A 117 -18.09 5.97 -6.36
CA PRO A 117 -16.75 5.95 -5.79
C PRO A 117 -15.68 5.77 -6.86
N VAL A 118 -14.48 6.31 -6.59
CA VAL A 118 -13.34 6.28 -7.50
C VAL A 118 -13.07 4.88 -8.05
N HIS A 119 -12.88 4.79 -9.37
CA HIS A 119 -12.57 3.56 -10.12
C HIS A 119 -13.47 2.35 -9.80
N GLY A 120 -14.75 2.59 -9.48
CA GLY A 120 -15.74 1.53 -9.30
C GLY A 120 -15.66 0.80 -7.96
N ARG A 121 -15.06 1.42 -6.94
CA ARG A 121 -15.07 0.86 -5.58
C ARG A 121 -16.50 0.75 -5.03
N ALA A 122 -16.72 -0.24 -4.15
CA ALA A 122 -18.03 -0.43 -3.51
C ALA A 122 -18.39 0.70 -2.54
N ARG A 123 -17.36 1.33 -1.97
CA ARG A 123 -17.49 2.41 -0.98
C ARG A 123 -16.49 3.50 -1.30
N ARG A 124 -16.89 4.73 -0.97
CA ARG A 124 -16.02 5.90 -0.97
C ARG A 124 -14.85 5.66 -0.02
N LEU A 125 -13.65 6.08 -0.40
CA LEU A 125 -12.46 6.04 0.45
C LEU A 125 -12.03 7.43 0.88
N VAL A 126 -11.97 7.63 2.18
CA VAL A 126 -11.46 8.85 2.82
C VAL A 126 -10.10 8.55 3.41
N ALA A 127 -9.05 9.16 2.85
CA ALA A 127 -7.68 8.95 3.32
C ALA A 127 -7.24 10.10 4.23
N LEU A 128 -6.54 9.78 5.32
CA LEU A 128 -6.03 10.77 6.25
C LEU A 128 -4.64 10.39 6.79
N PRO A 129 -3.78 11.38 7.05
CA PRO A 129 -2.50 11.15 7.70
C PRO A 129 -2.70 10.97 9.22
N PRO A 130 -1.64 10.64 9.98
CA PRO A 130 -1.71 10.67 11.43
C PRO A 130 -1.90 12.12 11.91
N LEU A 131 -3.09 12.40 12.45
CA LEU A 131 -3.43 13.72 12.97
C LEU A 131 -2.61 14.05 14.22
N GLY A 132 -2.36 15.34 14.48
CA GLY A 132 -1.62 15.78 15.66
C GLY A 132 -0.12 15.41 15.64
N THR A 133 0.41 14.99 14.49
CA THR A 133 1.85 14.86 14.25
C THR A 133 2.41 16.17 13.69
N GLY A 134 3.69 16.47 13.97
CA GLY A 134 4.30 17.76 13.61
C GLY A 134 3.94 18.85 14.64
N TRP A 135 3.41 19.99 14.17
CA TRP A 135 2.94 21.13 14.98
C TRP A 135 1.83 20.81 16.00
N GLY A 136 1.28 19.59 15.98
CA GLY A 136 0.23 19.15 16.91
C GLY A 136 0.77 18.76 18.29
N GLY A 137 0.03 19.11 19.34
CA GLY A 137 0.40 18.89 20.76
C GLY A 137 0.46 17.42 21.23
N ALA A 138 0.52 16.43 20.34
CA ALA A 138 0.57 15.00 20.69
C ALA A 138 2.00 14.43 20.77
N ALA A 139 3.04 15.28 20.79
CA ALA A 139 4.43 14.86 20.97
C ALA A 139 4.59 14.01 22.25
N GLY A 140 5.16 12.80 22.13
CA GLY A 140 5.29 11.86 23.25
C GLY A 140 4.02 11.09 23.64
N ARG A 141 2.87 11.35 22.99
CA ARG A 141 1.57 10.71 23.29
C ARG A 141 0.93 10.04 22.08
N ARG A 142 1.69 9.79 21.00
CA ARG A 142 1.19 9.20 19.74
C ARG A 142 0.52 7.85 19.96
N GLY A 143 1.08 7.02 20.83
CA GLY A 143 0.48 5.75 21.21
C GLY A 143 -0.94 5.88 21.79
N THR A 144 -1.10 6.79 22.77
CA THR A 144 -2.41 7.08 23.37
C THR A 144 -3.37 7.73 22.39
N LEU A 145 -2.87 8.55 21.46
CA LEU A 145 -3.69 9.10 20.39
C LEU A 145 -4.23 7.99 19.48
N LEU A 146 -3.41 7.05 19.02
CA LEU A 146 -3.85 5.93 18.17
C LEU A 146 -4.93 5.08 18.86
N GLN A 147 -4.78 4.81 20.16
CA GLN A 147 -5.77 4.08 20.97
C GLN A 147 -7.15 4.76 21.03
N ARG A 148 -7.22 6.09 20.87
CA ARG A 148 -8.48 6.84 20.86
C ARG A 148 -8.98 7.12 19.45
N LEU A 149 -8.05 7.39 18.53
CA LEU A 149 -8.35 7.75 17.15
C LEU A 149 -8.91 6.56 16.38
N LEU A 150 -8.30 5.37 16.47
CA LEU A 150 -8.73 4.21 15.68
C LEU A 150 -10.19 3.80 15.97
N PRO A 151 -10.66 3.67 17.23
CA PRO A 151 -12.06 3.43 17.51
C PRO A 151 -12.97 4.54 16.95
N ALA A 152 -12.61 5.81 17.13
CA ALA A 152 -13.40 6.94 16.64
C ALA A 152 -13.53 6.97 15.11
N LEU A 153 -12.45 6.61 14.39
CA LEU A 153 -12.48 6.46 12.93
C LEU A 153 -13.39 5.30 12.51
N ARG A 154 -13.41 4.20 13.27
CA ARG A 154 -14.26 3.03 13.00
C ARG A 154 -15.74 3.37 13.19
N ASP A 155 -16.08 4.00 14.31
CA ASP A 155 -17.43 4.46 14.60
C ASP A 155 -17.92 5.42 13.50
N SER A 156 -17.04 6.33 13.05
CA SER A 156 -17.35 7.27 11.97
C SER A 156 -17.54 6.57 10.61
N ALA A 157 -16.68 5.61 10.28
CA ALA A 157 -16.77 4.82 9.05
C ALA A 157 -18.06 3.99 9.01
N GLU A 158 -18.42 3.38 10.14
CA GLU A 158 -19.68 2.64 10.31
C GLU A 158 -20.89 3.56 10.21
N GLN A 159 -20.89 4.69 10.92
CA GLN A 159 -21.97 5.67 10.92
C GLN A 159 -22.25 6.25 9.53
N HIS A 160 -21.20 6.57 8.77
CA HIS A 160 -21.34 7.26 7.49
C HIS A 160 -21.29 6.33 6.27
N GLY A 161 -20.96 5.05 6.45
CA GLY A 161 -21.00 4.06 5.38
C GLY A 161 -19.93 4.25 4.30
N PHE A 162 -18.77 4.82 4.64
CA PHE A 162 -17.59 4.88 3.76
C PHE A 162 -16.39 4.20 4.42
N ASP A 163 -15.37 3.91 3.62
CA ASP A 163 -14.11 3.38 4.13
C ASP A 163 -13.13 4.51 4.46
N VAL A 164 -12.27 4.26 5.44
CA VAL A 164 -11.24 5.21 5.90
C VAL A 164 -9.87 4.56 5.76
N ALA A 165 -8.89 5.26 5.18
CA ALA A 165 -7.49 4.84 5.15
C ALA A 165 -6.62 5.75 6.00
N LEU A 166 -6.18 5.27 7.17
CA LEU A 166 -5.14 5.91 7.95
C LEU A 166 -3.78 5.57 7.34
N VAL A 167 -3.17 6.57 6.68
CA VAL A 167 -1.94 6.41 5.90
C VAL A 167 -0.72 6.77 6.75
N LEU A 168 0.27 5.86 6.82
CA LEU A 168 1.44 5.97 7.71
C LEU A 168 2.74 5.60 6.97
N ARG A 169 3.68 6.53 6.76
CA ARG A 169 5.01 6.19 6.19
C ARG A 169 5.98 5.46 7.11
N GLY A 170 5.85 5.62 8.43
CA GLY A 170 6.85 5.16 9.39
C GLY A 170 6.67 3.71 9.83
N PRO A 171 7.70 2.85 9.79
CA PRO A 171 7.62 1.47 10.33
C PRO A 171 7.18 1.41 11.80
N SER A 172 7.62 2.38 12.63
CA SER A 172 7.21 2.49 14.03
C SER A 172 5.73 2.86 14.16
N ASP A 173 5.27 3.83 13.37
CA ASP A 173 3.89 4.32 13.40
C ASP A 173 2.92 3.19 12.98
N LEU A 174 3.27 2.47 11.90
CA LEU A 174 2.53 1.32 11.41
C LEU A 174 2.49 0.19 12.44
N ALA A 175 3.65 -0.22 12.99
CA ALA A 175 3.71 -1.28 13.98
C ALA A 175 2.90 -0.94 15.24
N ALA A 176 2.90 0.32 15.66
CA ALA A 176 2.10 0.80 16.78
C ALA A 176 0.60 0.75 16.48
N ALA A 177 0.18 1.21 15.30
CA ALA A 177 -1.22 1.17 14.87
C ALA A 177 -1.73 -0.28 14.76
N GLN A 178 -0.96 -1.19 14.15
CA GLN A 178 -1.35 -2.61 14.05
C GLN A 178 -1.43 -3.27 15.44
N ARG A 179 -0.59 -2.91 16.41
CA ARG A 179 -0.75 -3.41 17.80
C ARG A 179 -2.08 -3.00 18.40
N VAL A 180 -2.47 -1.73 18.26
CA VAL A 180 -3.76 -1.25 18.77
C VAL A 180 -4.90 -2.05 18.13
N ARG A 181 -4.85 -2.25 16.81
CA ARG A 181 -5.89 -2.99 16.09
C ARG A 181 -5.98 -4.46 16.48
N ARG A 182 -4.86 -5.13 16.77
CA ARG A 182 -4.85 -6.53 17.24
C ARG A 182 -5.52 -6.73 18.59
N ALA A 183 -5.55 -5.70 19.44
CA ALA A 183 -6.26 -5.76 20.71
C ALA A 183 -7.79 -5.71 20.54
N GLU A 184 -8.28 -5.45 19.32
CA GLU A 184 -9.69 -5.31 18.96
C GLU A 184 -10.08 -6.31 17.85
N PRO A 185 -10.22 -7.61 18.18
CA PRO A 185 -10.45 -8.67 17.18
C PRO A 185 -11.76 -8.55 16.39
N ASP A 186 -12.74 -7.80 16.92
CA ASP A 186 -14.04 -7.56 16.26
C ASP A 186 -13.97 -6.44 15.20
N SER A 187 -12.78 -5.96 14.83
CA SER A 187 -12.60 -4.83 13.91
C SER A 187 -12.61 -5.15 12.41
N TRP A 188 -12.57 -6.43 12.03
CA TRP A 188 -12.69 -6.84 10.63
C TRP A 188 -14.02 -7.54 10.40
N ASP A 189 -14.88 -7.02 9.53
CA ASP A 189 -16.11 -7.70 9.10
C ASP A 189 -15.79 -8.78 8.04
N LEU A 190 -15.15 -9.86 8.48
CA LEU A 190 -14.76 -10.99 7.63
C LEU A 190 -15.44 -12.30 8.04
N PRO A 191 -15.93 -13.11 7.08
CA PRO A 191 -16.36 -14.47 7.34
C PRO A 191 -15.29 -15.31 8.05
N PRO A 192 -15.66 -16.27 8.91
CA PRO A 192 -14.70 -17.05 9.68
C PRO A 192 -13.66 -17.81 8.85
N TYR A 193 -14.00 -18.22 7.62
CA TYR A 193 -13.04 -18.90 6.73
C TYR A 193 -11.95 -17.96 6.19
N LEU A 194 -12.29 -16.69 5.92
CA LEU A 194 -11.32 -15.67 5.50
C LEU A 194 -10.41 -15.25 6.65
N ARG A 195 -10.93 -15.19 7.89
CA ARG A 195 -10.08 -14.94 9.07
C ARG A 195 -9.04 -16.03 9.26
N ARG A 196 -9.42 -17.31 9.19
CA ARG A 196 -8.48 -18.44 9.26
C ARG A 196 -7.45 -18.40 8.14
N LEU A 197 -7.86 -18.00 6.94
CA LEU A 197 -6.92 -17.81 5.83
C LEU A 197 -5.92 -16.69 6.13
N ALA A 198 -6.39 -15.56 6.66
CA ALA A 198 -5.52 -14.44 7.03
C ALA A 198 -4.52 -14.83 8.12
N GLU A 199 -4.92 -15.64 9.09
CA GLU A 199 -4.03 -16.19 10.13
C GLU A 199 -2.94 -17.09 9.53
N ASP A 200 -3.28 -18.00 8.62
CA ASP A 200 -2.31 -18.87 7.94
C ASP A 200 -1.35 -18.07 7.05
N LEU A 201 -1.86 -17.17 6.21
CA LEU A 201 -1.04 -16.33 5.34
C LEU A 201 -0.18 -15.34 6.14
N GLY A 202 -0.72 -14.77 7.22
CA GLY A 202 0.00 -13.89 8.13
C GLY A 202 1.17 -14.59 8.82
N GLU A 203 0.99 -15.84 9.26
CA GLU A 203 2.08 -16.64 9.83
C GLU A 203 3.15 -17.01 8.79
N ARG A 204 2.75 -17.35 7.56
CA ARG A 204 3.70 -17.59 6.47
C ARG A 204 4.52 -16.35 6.16
N ALA A 205 3.90 -15.18 6.11
CA ALA A 205 4.58 -13.91 5.91
C ALA A 205 5.61 -13.66 7.04
N ARG A 206 5.21 -13.81 8.32
CA ARG A 206 6.12 -13.68 9.47
C ARG A 206 7.33 -14.60 9.40
N ARG A 207 7.16 -15.81 8.88
CA ARG A 207 8.22 -16.82 8.73
C ARG A 207 9.07 -16.63 7.46
N GLY A 208 8.81 -15.61 6.64
CA GLY A 208 9.46 -15.44 5.34
C GLY A 208 9.16 -16.58 4.37
N GLN A 209 7.99 -17.21 4.48
CA GLN A 209 7.55 -18.33 3.64
C GLN A 209 6.55 -17.90 2.57
N LEU A 210 6.17 -16.63 2.52
CA LEU A 210 5.19 -16.08 1.60
C LEU A 210 5.87 -15.22 0.55
N ALA A 211 5.45 -15.37 -0.70
CA ALA A 211 5.75 -14.46 -1.80
C ALA A 211 4.45 -13.95 -2.42
N VAL A 212 4.47 -12.80 -3.11
CA VAL A 212 3.27 -12.20 -3.69
C VAL A 212 3.36 -12.20 -5.21
N PHE A 213 2.27 -12.59 -5.86
CA PHE A 213 2.07 -12.44 -7.28
C PHE A 213 0.92 -11.46 -7.54
N ALA A 214 1.19 -10.33 -8.19
CA ALA A 214 0.21 -9.30 -8.53
C ALA A 214 -0.12 -9.33 -10.03
N GLY A 215 -1.39 -9.51 -10.37
CA GLY A 215 -1.89 -9.46 -11.75
C GLY A 215 -2.64 -8.16 -12.10
N ALA A 216 -3.05 -8.04 -13.36
CA ALA A 216 -3.64 -6.80 -13.92
C ALA A 216 -4.94 -6.36 -13.24
N GLY A 217 -5.66 -7.28 -12.61
CA GLY A 217 -6.87 -6.96 -11.84
C GLY A 217 -6.61 -6.04 -10.65
N MET A 218 -5.37 -5.95 -10.16
CA MET A 218 -4.98 -5.01 -9.10
C MET A 218 -4.87 -3.57 -9.65
N SER A 219 -4.28 -3.42 -10.83
CA SER A 219 -4.09 -2.15 -11.53
C SER A 219 -5.42 -1.54 -12.01
N ALA A 220 -6.45 -2.36 -12.22
CA ALA A 220 -7.79 -1.88 -12.56
C ALA A 220 -8.37 -0.91 -11.51
N ALA A 221 -8.13 -1.18 -10.21
CA ALA A 221 -8.55 -0.30 -9.12
C ALA A 221 -7.78 1.04 -9.08
N ALA A 222 -6.69 1.16 -9.84
CA ALA A 222 -5.94 2.39 -10.04
C ALA A 222 -6.35 3.14 -11.32
N GLY A 223 -7.38 2.66 -12.03
CA GLY A 223 -7.83 3.23 -13.29
C GLY A 223 -7.00 2.80 -14.51
N LEU A 224 -6.13 1.80 -14.38
CA LEU A 224 -5.44 1.17 -15.51
C LEU A 224 -6.34 0.12 -16.17
N PRO A 225 -6.18 -0.18 -17.48
CA PRO A 225 -7.06 -1.11 -18.17
C PRO A 225 -6.66 -2.55 -17.82
N THR A 226 -7.63 -3.46 -17.79
CA THR A 226 -7.34 -4.90 -17.85
C THR A 226 -6.79 -5.28 -19.22
N TRP A 227 -6.32 -6.52 -19.36
CA TRP A 227 -5.81 -7.01 -20.64
C TRP A 227 -6.84 -6.90 -21.78
N GLU A 228 -8.08 -7.31 -21.52
CA GLU A 228 -9.17 -7.24 -22.50
C GLU A 228 -9.45 -5.79 -22.90
N GLN A 229 -9.47 -4.90 -21.91
CA GLN A 229 -9.66 -3.46 -22.13
C GLN A 229 -8.49 -2.85 -22.92
N LEU A 230 -7.26 -3.28 -22.67
CA LEU A 230 -6.08 -2.84 -23.41
C LEU A 230 -6.18 -3.23 -24.89
N VAL A 231 -6.59 -4.47 -25.19
CA VAL A 231 -6.81 -4.93 -26.57
C VAL A 231 -7.89 -4.10 -27.26
N ASP A 232 -8.99 -3.79 -26.56
CA ASP A 232 -10.07 -2.94 -27.09
C ASP A 232 -9.63 -1.49 -27.34
N GLU A 233 -8.85 -0.91 -26.42
CA GLU A 233 -8.26 0.43 -26.55
C GLU A 233 -7.30 0.50 -27.76
N LEU A 234 -6.46 -0.52 -27.94
CA LEU A 234 -5.55 -0.64 -29.08
C LEU A 234 -6.32 -0.81 -30.39
N ALA A 235 -7.40 -1.61 -30.39
CA ALA A 235 -8.29 -1.74 -31.54
C ALA A 235 -8.99 -0.42 -31.92
N GLY A 236 -9.23 0.46 -30.95
CA GLY A 236 -9.66 1.84 -31.18
C GLY A 236 -8.68 2.68 -31.97
N ARG A 237 -7.39 2.43 -31.79
CA ARG A 237 -6.32 3.24 -32.35
C ARG A 237 -5.76 2.68 -33.66
N SER A 238 -6.00 1.41 -33.96
CA SER A 238 -5.45 0.73 -35.14
C SER A 238 -6.09 1.15 -36.47
N GLY A 239 -7.25 1.81 -36.44
CA GLY A 239 -7.96 2.21 -37.67
C GLY A 239 -8.53 1.04 -38.47
N LEU A 240 -8.64 -0.15 -37.84
CA LEU A 240 -9.25 -1.34 -38.43
C LEU A 240 -10.70 -1.08 -38.86
N ASP A 241 -11.09 -1.69 -39.97
CA ASP A 241 -12.47 -1.66 -40.43
C ASP A 241 -13.42 -2.44 -39.47
N GLY A 242 -14.73 -2.22 -39.62
CA GLY A 242 -15.72 -2.80 -38.73
C GLY A 242 -15.72 -4.34 -38.71
N ALA A 243 -15.42 -4.98 -39.84
CA ALA A 243 -15.43 -6.45 -39.95
C ALA A 243 -14.22 -7.08 -39.25
N LEU A 244 -13.02 -6.50 -39.43
CA LEU A 244 -11.81 -6.93 -38.74
C LEU A 244 -11.92 -6.71 -37.23
N ARG A 245 -12.50 -5.59 -36.81
CA ARG A 245 -12.72 -5.28 -35.40
C ARG A 245 -13.68 -6.24 -34.72
N GLU A 246 -14.75 -6.64 -35.40
CA GLU A 246 -15.67 -7.68 -34.92
C GLU A 246 -14.99 -9.06 -34.88
N GLY A 247 -14.04 -9.32 -35.78
CA GLY A 247 -13.23 -10.53 -35.78
C GLY A 247 -12.29 -10.66 -34.58
N LEU A 248 -11.72 -9.54 -34.10
CA LEU A 248 -10.76 -9.53 -32.98
C LEU A 248 -11.34 -10.16 -31.70
N SER A 249 -12.61 -9.87 -31.37
CA SER A 249 -13.26 -10.41 -30.16
C SER A 249 -13.48 -11.92 -30.21
N ARG A 250 -13.34 -12.55 -31.39
CA ARG A 250 -13.46 -13.99 -31.60
C ARG A 250 -12.10 -14.70 -31.58
N LEU A 251 -10.99 -13.96 -31.60
CA LEU A 251 -9.65 -14.52 -31.53
C LEU A 251 -9.21 -14.69 -30.07
N PRO A 252 -8.30 -15.64 -29.78
CA PRO A 252 -7.54 -15.62 -28.55
C PRO A 252 -6.85 -14.25 -28.38
N ALA A 253 -6.80 -13.74 -27.16
CA ALA A 253 -6.36 -12.38 -26.89
C ALA A 253 -4.93 -12.07 -27.41
N GLN A 254 -4.04 -13.07 -27.34
CA GLN A 254 -2.66 -12.96 -27.86
C GLN A 254 -2.59 -12.86 -29.40
N ASP A 255 -3.54 -13.49 -30.11
CA ASP A 255 -3.62 -13.42 -31.57
C ASP A 255 -4.22 -12.08 -32.01
N ALA A 256 -5.23 -11.60 -31.27
CA ALA A 256 -5.76 -10.25 -31.43
C ALA A 256 -4.65 -9.20 -31.22
N ALA A 257 -3.84 -9.36 -30.18
CA ALA A 257 -2.68 -8.52 -29.91
C ALA A 257 -1.63 -8.58 -31.04
N ALA A 258 -1.33 -9.77 -31.58
CA ALA A 258 -0.40 -9.93 -32.70
C ALA A 258 -0.87 -9.19 -33.96
N LEU A 259 -2.16 -9.27 -34.27
CA LEU A 259 -2.74 -8.52 -35.38
C LEU A 259 -2.64 -7.01 -35.13
N LEU A 260 -3.03 -6.54 -33.93
CA LEU A 260 -2.97 -5.13 -33.57
C LEU A 260 -1.55 -4.57 -33.61
N ALA A 261 -0.56 -5.32 -33.14
CA ALA A 261 0.85 -4.94 -33.18
C ALA A 261 1.34 -4.75 -34.63
N ARG A 262 0.90 -5.62 -35.55
CA ARG A 262 1.23 -5.51 -36.98
C ARG A 262 0.61 -4.27 -37.63
N GLU A 263 -0.64 -3.95 -37.30
CA GLU A 263 -1.37 -2.83 -37.91
C GLU A 263 -0.97 -1.46 -37.34
N LEU A 264 -0.72 -1.39 -36.02
CA LEU A 264 -0.25 -0.17 -35.35
C LEU A 264 1.23 0.11 -35.62
N GLY A 265 2.02 -0.94 -35.78
CA GLY A 265 3.48 -0.89 -35.72
C GLY A 265 3.99 -0.91 -34.27
N ARG A 266 5.12 -1.58 -34.06
CA ARG A 266 5.72 -1.82 -32.74
C ARG A 266 5.95 -0.52 -31.96
N GLU A 267 6.57 0.49 -32.56
CA GLU A 267 6.86 1.77 -31.89
C GLU A 267 5.63 2.48 -31.33
N ARG A 268 4.48 2.42 -32.05
CA ARG A 268 3.25 3.07 -31.59
C ARG A 268 2.63 2.32 -30.42
N LEU A 269 2.70 0.99 -30.44
CA LEU A 269 2.23 0.15 -29.34
C LEU A 269 3.09 0.35 -28.10
N GLU A 270 4.41 0.34 -28.25
CA GLU A 270 5.36 0.60 -27.16
C GLU A 270 5.15 1.96 -26.52
N ARG A 271 5.02 3.02 -27.34
CA ARG A 271 4.69 4.36 -26.84
C ARG A 271 3.35 4.39 -26.13
N TYR A 272 2.34 3.68 -26.66
CA TYR A 272 1.03 3.61 -26.02
C TYR A 272 1.12 2.97 -24.64
N VAL A 273 1.84 1.86 -24.50
CA VAL A 273 2.03 1.19 -23.21
C VAL A 273 2.78 2.10 -22.25
N GLN A 274 3.86 2.75 -22.69
CA GLN A 274 4.63 3.70 -21.88
C GLN A 274 3.76 4.87 -21.37
N GLU A 275 2.95 5.47 -22.23
CA GLU A 275 2.07 6.59 -21.87
C GLU A 275 0.93 6.13 -20.95
N ARG A 276 0.36 4.95 -21.19
CA ARG A 276 -0.83 4.46 -20.48
C ARG A 276 -0.52 3.84 -19.12
N PHE A 277 0.62 3.17 -18.99
CA PHE A 277 1.06 2.43 -17.81
C PHE A 277 2.29 3.07 -17.14
N GLY A 278 2.61 4.32 -17.48
CA GLY A 278 3.65 5.08 -16.80
C GLY A 278 3.35 5.32 -15.31
N PRO A 279 4.27 5.99 -14.59
CA PRO A 279 4.10 6.28 -13.16
C PRO A 279 2.83 7.09 -12.90
N GLY A 280 2.10 6.73 -11.85
CA GLY A 280 0.81 7.32 -11.53
C GLY A 280 0.36 7.04 -10.10
N HIS A 281 -0.94 7.15 -9.87
CA HIS A 281 -1.55 6.84 -8.58
C HIS A 281 -1.75 5.33 -8.44
N TYR A 282 -1.52 4.78 -7.26
CA TYR A 282 -1.76 3.36 -6.97
C TYR A 282 -3.03 3.15 -6.14
N ALA A 283 -3.70 2.02 -6.39
CA ALA A 283 -4.84 1.58 -5.59
C ALA A 283 -4.42 1.13 -4.18
N LEU A 284 -5.39 1.12 -3.26
CA LEU A 284 -5.20 0.64 -1.88
C LEU A 284 -4.61 -0.79 -1.83
N ALA A 285 -5.00 -1.67 -2.75
CA ALA A 285 -4.46 -3.02 -2.82
C ALA A 285 -2.94 -3.06 -3.03
N HIS A 286 -2.36 -2.17 -3.85
CA HIS A 286 -0.90 -2.08 -4.05
C HIS A 286 -0.20 -1.70 -2.75
N ALA A 287 -0.74 -0.70 -2.04
CA ALA A 287 -0.21 -0.26 -0.76
C ALA A 287 -0.27 -1.37 0.29
N LEU A 288 -1.39 -2.10 0.36
CA LEU A 288 -1.56 -3.23 1.29
C LEU A 288 -0.59 -4.39 1.00
N ILE A 289 -0.32 -4.72 -0.27
CA ILE A 289 0.64 -5.78 -0.59
C ILE A 289 2.10 -5.34 -0.41
N ALA A 290 2.42 -4.08 -0.72
CA ALA A 290 3.75 -3.53 -0.55
C ALA A 290 4.15 -3.45 0.94
N ASP A 291 3.17 -3.31 1.82
CA ASP A 291 3.35 -3.31 3.27
C ASP A 291 3.57 -4.71 3.88
N LEU A 292 3.26 -5.78 3.15
CA LEU A 292 3.48 -7.15 3.64
C LEU A 292 4.99 -7.43 3.82
N PRO A 293 5.41 -8.09 4.91
CA PRO A 293 6.82 -8.40 5.18
C PRO A 293 7.34 -9.58 4.34
N VAL A 294 7.20 -9.52 3.01
CA VAL A 294 7.67 -10.50 2.02
C VAL A 294 8.86 -9.95 1.25
N GLN A 295 9.78 -10.81 0.79
CA GLN A 295 10.98 -10.38 0.06
C GLN A 295 10.80 -10.48 -1.46
N GLU A 296 9.94 -11.40 -1.90
CA GLU A 296 9.78 -11.75 -3.31
C GLU A 296 8.40 -11.33 -3.83
N PHE A 297 8.40 -10.43 -4.81
CA PHE A 297 7.22 -10.02 -5.55
C PHE A 297 7.35 -10.42 -7.02
N VAL A 298 6.23 -10.79 -7.64
CA VAL A 298 6.16 -11.11 -9.07
C VAL A 298 4.95 -10.42 -9.67
N THR A 299 5.07 -9.90 -10.88
CA THR A 299 3.93 -9.32 -11.61
C THR A 299 4.02 -9.55 -13.10
N THR A 300 2.86 -9.56 -13.75
CA THR A 300 2.71 -9.49 -15.21
C THR A 300 2.32 -8.09 -15.68
N ASN A 301 2.25 -7.12 -14.78
CA ASN A 301 1.85 -5.76 -15.09
C ASN A 301 3.06 -4.93 -15.55
N TYR A 302 2.82 -4.04 -16.51
CA TYR A 302 3.84 -3.11 -17.02
C TYR A 302 4.04 -1.90 -16.12
N ASP A 303 2.99 -1.52 -15.37
CA ASP A 303 2.98 -0.32 -14.55
C ASP A 303 3.95 -0.40 -13.35
N PRO A 304 4.40 0.75 -12.84
CA PRO A 304 5.32 0.77 -11.71
C PRO A 304 4.63 0.87 -10.33
N LEU A 305 3.35 0.50 -10.23
CA LEU A 305 2.55 0.84 -9.05
C LEU A 305 2.97 0.08 -7.78
N VAL A 306 3.49 -1.15 -7.91
CA VAL A 306 3.95 -1.96 -6.76
C VAL A 306 5.24 -1.38 -6.18
N GLU A 307 6.23 -1.09 -7.02
CA GLU A 307 7.50 -0.51 -6.60
C GLU A 307 7.39 0.94 -6.15
N LEU A 308 6.45 1.72 -6.72
CA LEU A 308 6.14 3.05 -6.21
C LEU A 308 5.55 2.99 -4.80
N ALA A 309 4.57 2.10 -4.58
CA ALA A 309 3.97 1.91 -3.25
C ALA A 309 5.01 1.43 -2.22
N ALA A 310 5.93 0.54 -2.61
CA ALA A 310 7.03 0.10 -1.76
C ALA A 310 8.03 1.24 -1.45
N THR A 311 8.40 2.02 -2.46
CA THR A 311 9.34 3.15 -2.30
C THR A 311 8.78 4.20 -1.34
N ASP A 312 7.49 4.49 -1.42
CA ASP A 312 6.82 5.49 -0.56
C ASP A 312 6.91 5.14 0.93
N ILE A 313 7.00 3.85 1.28
CA ILE A 313 7.16 3.37 2.66
C ILE A 313 8.63 3.04 3.02
N GLY A 314 9.57 3.49 2.18
CA GLY A 314 11.01 3.29 2.40
C GLY A 314 11.51 1.88 2.10
N ARG A 315 10.77 1.09 1.29
CA ARG A 315 11.22 -0.22 0.81
C ARG A 315 11.75 -0.09 -0.60
N ASP A 316 13.04 -0.31 -0.74
CA ASP A 316 13.74 -0.34 -2.02
C ASP A 316 13.68 -1.75 -2.63
N LEU A 317 12.88 -1.92 -3.69
CA LEU A 317 12.74 -3.18 -4.42
C LEU A 317 13.66 -3.19 -5.63
N ALA A 318 14.46 -4.25 -5.81
CA ALA A 318 15.17 -4.48 -7.07
C ALA A 318 14.18 -4.91 -8.16
N VAL A 319 14.06 -4.15 -9.26
CA VAL A 319 13.13 -4.49 -10.37
C VAL A 319 13.82 -5.41 -11.39
N LEU A 320 13.51 -6.70 -11.35
CA LEU A 320 14.09 -7.70 -12.25
C LEU A 320 13.28 -7.81 -13.55
N PRO A 321 13.92 -8.00 -14.72
CA PRO A 321 15.37 -8.20 -14.93
C PRO A 321 16.18 -6.92 -15.20
N PHE A 322 15.65 -5.73 -14.88
CA PHE A 322 16.27 -4.45 -15.23
C PHE A 322 17.34 -3.98 -14.23
N GLU A 323 17.28 -4.50 -13.00
CA GLU A 323 18.25 -4.30 -11.93
C GLU A 323 18.89 -5.62 -11.47
N ASP A 324 20.02 -5.51 -10.77
CA ASP A 324 20.70 -6.66 -10.17
C ASP A 324 20.02 -7.11 -8.87
N ALA A 325 19.87 -8.43 -8.72
CA ALA A 325 19.41 -9.03 -7.48
C ALA A 325 20.53 -9.08 -6.44
N GLU A 326 20.28 -8.50 -5.25
CA GLU A 326 21.24 -8.51 -4.14
C GLU A 326 20.77 -9.40 -2.97
N PRO A 327 21.65 -10.17 -2.32
CA PRO A 327 21.29 -10.96 -1.16
C PRO A 327 20.67 -10.11 -0.05
N GLY A 328 19.42 -10.40 0.29
CA GLY A 328 18.70 -9.70 1.37
C GLY A 328 18.01 -8.40 0.95
N ARG A 329 18.17 -7.93 -0.30
CA ARG A 329 17.34 -6.87 -0.89
C ARG A 329 16.04 -7.51 -1.41
N PRO A 330 14.86 -7.00 -1.05
CA PRO A 330 13.62 -7.46 -1.67
C PRO A 330 13.60 -7.12 -3.16
N TRP A 331 12.85 -7.89 -3.96
CA TRP A 331 12.83 -7.72 -5.41
C TRP A 331 11.43 -7.92 -5.99
N LEU A 332 11.21 -7.30 -7.15
CA LEU A 332 10.01 -7.42 -7.97
C LEU A 332 10.41 -7.98 -9.34
N LEU A 333 9.90 -9.17 -9.68
CA LEU A 333 10.09 -9.78 -10.99
C LEU A 333 8.94 -9.39 -11.94
N LYS A 334 9.25 -8.66 -13.00
CA LYS A 334 8.29 -8.33 -14.07
C LYS A 334 8.42 -9.32 -15.23
N LEU A 335 7.40 -10.15 -15.41
CA LEU A 335 7.44 -11.23 -16.40
C LEU A 335 7.18 -10.75 -17.84
N HIS A 336 6.35 -9.72 -18.00
CA HIS A 336 5.89 -9.25 -19.32
C HIS A 336 6.54 -7.95 -19.76
N GLY A 337 7.56 -7.48 -19.04
CA GLY A 337 8.26 -6.23 -19.32
C GLY A 337 7.79 -5.08 -18.44
N ASP A 338 8.26 -3.88 -18.77
CA ASP A 338 8.06 -2.66 -17.97
C ASP A 338 7.75 -1.46 -18.87
N ALA A 339 6.84 -0.59 -18.44
CA ALA A 339 6.48 0.63 -19.17
C ALA A 339 7.67 1.61 -19.35
N ALA A 340 8.65 1.60 -18.45
CA ALA A 340 9.91 2.34 -18.55
C ALA A 340 10.92 1.72 -19.53
N HIS A 341 10.71 0.45 -19.93
CA HIS A 341 11.51 -0.29 -20.91
C HIS A 341 10.61 -0.83 -22.04
N PRO A 342 10.11 0.04 -22.94
CA PRO A 342 9.06 -0.35 -23.88
C PRO A 342 9.45 -1.48 -24.86
N ASP A 343 10.73 -1.63 -25.15
CA ASP A 343 11.29 -2.73 -25.95
C ASP A 343 11.15 -4.11 -25.28
N SER A 344 10.98 -4.14 -23.96
CA SER A 344 10.78 -5.38 -23.19
C SER A 344 9.34 -5.93 -23.20
N ILE A 345 8.37 -5.15 -23.71
CA ILE A 345 6.94 -5.48 -23.62
C ILE A 345 6.61 -6.79 -24.36
N VAL A 346 5.94 -7.68 -23.63
CA VAL A 346 5.37 -8.95 -24.07
C VAL A 346 3.86 -8.82 -24.20
N LEU A 347 3.36 -8.83 -25.43
CA LEU A 347 1.94 -8.72 -25.75
C LEU A 347 1.45 -9.80 -26.74
N THR A 348 2.29 -10.17 -27.71
CA THR A 348 1.90 -11.05 -28.82
C THR A 348 2.24 -12.52 -28.55
N ARG A 349 1.54 -13.45 -29.21
CA ARG A 349 1.83 -14.89 -29.05
C ARG A 349 3.30 -15.26 -29.34
N GLU A 350 3.91 -14.65 -30.36
CA GLU A 350 5.32 -14.88 -30.68
C GLU A 350 6.24 -14.46 -29.53
N GLU A 351 5.90 -13.34 -28.87
CA GLU A 351 6.61 -12.88 -27.68
C GLU A 351 6.41 -13.85 -26.51
N TYR A 352 5.22 -14.35 -26.23
CA TYR A 352 5.04 -15.38 -25.19
C TYR A 352 5.86 -16.66 -25.44
N LEU A 353 6.18 -16.98 -26.69
CA LEU A 353 6.89 -18.20 -27.08
C LEU A 353 8.43 -18.06 -27.09
N GLY A 354 9.00 -16.85 -27.04
CA GLY A 354 10.41 -16.65 -27.41
C GLY A 354 11.45 -16.66 -26.26
N GLY A 355 12.70 -17.04 -26.58
CA GLY A 355 13.96 -16.53 -26.00
C GLY A 355 14.52 -17.16 -24.70
N ASP A 356 15.85 -17.19 -24.59
CA ASP A 356 16.59 -17.67 -23.39
C ASP A 356 16.30 -16.83 -22.14
N SER A 357 16.12 -15.51 -22.31
CA SER A 357 15.79 -14.61 -21.20
C SER A 357 14.48 -15.00 -20.52
N ARG A 358 13.45 -15.41 -21.28
CA ARG A 358 12.16 -15.82 -20.71
C ARG A 358 12.26 -17.16 -19.98
N ALA A 359 13.07 -18.08 -20.49
CA ALA A 359 13.38 -19.32 -19.79
C ALA A 359 14.05 -19.05 -18.43
N ALA A 360 14.92 -18.04 -18.34
CA ALA A 360 15.52 -17.63 -17.08
C ALA A 360 14.49 -17.05 -16.09
N LEU A 361 13.63 -16.12 -16.52
CA LEU A 361 12.57 -15.55 -15.65
C LEU A 361 11.58 -16.63 -15.19
N ALA A 362 11.20 -17.54 -16.08
CA ALA A 362 10.38 -18.71 -15.74
C ALA A 362 11.09 -19.61 -14.71
N GLY A 363 12.40 -19.78 -14.83
CA GLY A 363 13.22 -20.49 -13.84
C GLY A 363 13.19 -19.87 -12.44
N VAL A 364 13.21 -18.53 -12.35
CA VAL A 364 13.06 -17.81 -11.08
C VAL A 364 11.67 -18.08 -10.49
N LEU A 365 10.61 -17.97 -11.28
CA LEU A 365 9.25 -18.25 -10.82
C LEU A 365 9.06 -19.73 -10.44
N HIS A 366 9.68 -20.68 -11.15
CA HIS A 366 9.70 -22.09 -10.75
C HIS A 366 10.33 -22.28 -9.37
N SER A 367 11.50 -21.69 -9.14
CA SER A 367 12.16 -21.73 -7.84
C SER A 367 11.26 -21.17 -6.75
N LEU A 368 10.56 -20.07 -7.03
CA LEU A 368 9.64 -19.45 -6.08
C LEU A 368 8.48 -20.38 -5.71
N LEU A 369 7.82 -20.99 -6.70
CA LEU A 369 6.73 -21.95 -6.47
C LEU A 369 7.19 -23.24 -5.78
N LEU A 370 8.48 -23.58 -5.88
CA LEU A 370 9.06 -24.73 -5.20
C LEU A 370 9.48 -24.44 -3.76
N THR A 371 9.81 -23.18 -3.42
CA THR A 371 10.45 -22.80 -2.15
C THR A 371 9.57 -21.93 -1.25
N ARG A 372 8.60 -21.21 -1.81
CA ARG A 372 7.67 -20.31 -1.12
C ARG A 372 6.23 -20.71 -1.37
N HIS A 373 5.34 -20.20 -0.51
CA HIS A 373 3.91 -20.19 -0.76
C HIS A 373 3.57 -18.89 -1.49
N VAL A 374 3.05 -18.97 -2.71
CA VAL A 374 2.74 -17.78 -3.52
C VAL A 374 1.30 -17.33 -3.30
N LEU A 375 1.11 -16.08 -2.89
CA LEU A 375 -0.19 -15.42 -2.79
C LEU A 375 -0.49 -14.69 -4.11
N PHE A 376 -1.45 -15.20 -4.85
CA PHE A 376 -1.89 -14.64 -6.13
C PHE A 376 -3.05 -13.67 -5.92
N VAL A 377 -2.85 -12.40 -6.29
CA VAL A 377 -3.81 -11.29 -6.12
C VAL A 377 -4.06 -10.62 -7.47
N GLY A 378 -5.33 -10.41 -7.83
CA GLY A 378 -5.67 -9.71 -9.08
C GLY A 378 -5.35 -10.49 -10.36
N THR A 379 -5.15 -11.81 -10.28
CA THR A 379 -4.93 -12.68 -11.45
C THR A 379 -6.14 -13.57 -11.70
N SER A 380 -6.46 -13.79 -12.98
CA SER A 380 -7.52 -14.69 -13.43
C SER A 380 -7.05 -16.14 -13.58
N MET A 381 -5.75 -16.42 -13.39
CA MET A 381 -5.09 -17.71 -13.69
C MET A 381 -5.31 -18.20 -15.12
N GLN A 382 -5.46 -17.26 -16.07
CA GLN A 382 -5.61 -17.53 -17.51
C GLN A 382 -4.33 -17.23 -18.30
N ASP A 383 -3.30 -16.78 -17.62
CA ASP A 383 -2.01 -16.46 -18.21
C ASP A 383 -1.28 -17.74 -18.61
N ASP A 384 -1.04 -17.92 -19.91
CA ASP A 384 -0.40 -19.12 -20.44
C ASP A 384 0.99 -19.39 -19.83
N ASP A 385 1.74 -18.34 -19.45
CA ASP A 385 3.03 -18.53 -18.78
C ASP A 385 2.83 -19.10 -17.38
N LEU A 386 1.89 -18.57 -16.59
CA LEU A 386 1.57 -19.10 -15.27
C LEU A 386 1.08 -20.54 -15.34
N ILE A 387 0.24 -20.84 -16.32
CA ILE A 387 -0.31 -22.19 -16.55
C ILE A 387 0.82 -23.17 -16.86
N ARG A 388 1.70 -22.80 -17.80
CA ARG A 388 2.86 -23.60 -18.19
C ARG A 388 3.78 -23.86 -17.00
N ILE A 389 4.09 -22.82 -16.24
CA ILE A 389 5.00 -22.88 -15.09
C ILE A 389 4.40 -23.74 -13.97
N ALA A 390 3.13 -23.54 -13.63
CA ALA A 390 2.44 -24.37 -12.62
C ALA A 390 2.43 -25.85 -13.03
N HIS A 391 2.17 -26.16 -14.30
CA HIS A 391 2.24 -27.53 -14.82
C HIS A 391 3.65 -28.12 -14.69
N GLN A 392 4.70 -27.37 -15.07
CA GLN A 392 6.09 -27.81 -14.98
C GLN A 392 6.51 -28.11 -13.53
N VAL A 393 6.12 -27.26 -12.57
CA VAL A 393 6.35 -27.48 -11.14
C VAL A 393 5.62 -28.72 -10.64
N ARG A 394 4.37 -28.95 -11.08
CA ARG A 394 3.60 -30.16 -10.74
C ARG A 394 4.31 -31.41 -11.24
N THR A 395 4.71 -31.46 -12.51
CA THR A 395 5.39 -32.62 -13.10
C THR A 395 6.73 -32.90 -12.41
N ALA A 396 7.55 -31.87 -12.16
CA ALA A 396 8.83 -32.02 -11.47
C ALA A 396 8.70 -32.54 -10.03
N SER A 397 7.54 -32.32 -9.40
CA SER A 397 7.26 -32.72 -8.03
C SER A 397 6.67 -34.14 -7.88
N GLN A 398 6.25 -34.79 -8.97
CA GLN A 398 5.64 -36.11 -8.97
C GLN A 398 6.70 -37.23 -8.94
N VAL A 399 7.52 -37.25 -7.88
CA VAL A 399 8.49 -38.34 -7.66
C VAL A 399 7.78 -39.56 -7.07
N PRO A 400 7.90 -40.76 -7.67
CA PRO A 400 7.29 -41.98 -7.14
C PRO A 400 7.71 -42.26 -5.70
N GLY A 401 6.74 -42.42 -4.80
CA GLY A 401 6.97 -42.70 -3.37
C GLY A 401 7.11 -41.46 -2.46
N ALA A 402 7.09 -40.25 -3.02
CA ALA A 402 7.05 -39.02 -2.21
C ALA A 402 5.64 -38.75 -1.68
N ALA A 403 5.54 -38.18 -0.48
CA ALA A 403 4.27 -37.69 0.04
C ALA A 403 3.69 -36.59 -0.89
N PRO A 404 2.35 -36.53 -1.07
CA PRO A 404 1.75 -35.48 -1.88
C PRO A 404 2.16 -34.10 -1.34
N ARG A 405 2.74 -33.25 -2.22
CA ARG A 405 3.16 -31.90 -1.84
C ARG A 405 1.97 -31.09 -1.37
N ARG A 406 2.22 -30.20 -0.40
CA ARG A 406 1.28 -29.12 -0.07
C ARG A 406 1.14 -28.19 -1.28
N ARG A 407 -0.06 -27.63 -1.47
CA ARG A 407 -0.35 -26.62 -2.48
C ARG A 407 0.69 -25.49 -2.40
N SER A 408 1.19 -25.07 -3.55
CA SER A 408 2.29 -24.11 -3.70
C SER A 408 1.84 -22.65 -3.63
N GLY A 409 0.53 -22.40 -3.59
CA GLY A 409 0.01 -21.04 -3.48
C GLY A 409 -1.48 -20.96 -3.16
N THR A 410 -1.92 -19.72 -2.96
CA THR A 410 -3.32 -19.34 -2.74
C THR A 410 -3.73 -18.29 -3.76
N VAL A 411 -4.82 -18.52 -4.47
CA VAL A 411 -5.42 -17.56 -5.40
C VAL A 411 -6.60 -16.88 -4.73
N LEU A 412 -6.53 -15.56 -4.59
CA LEU A 412 -7.63 -14.75 -4.09
C LEU A 412 -8.48 -14.30 -5.28
N ALA A 413 -9.56 -15.05 -5.55
CA ALA A 413 -10.51 -14.74 -6.60
C ALA A 413 -11.59 -13.79 -6.08
N LEU A 414 -12.01 -12.81 -6.86
CA LEU A 414 -13.11 -11.92 -6.47
C LEU A 414 -14.41 -12.70 -6.27
N ARG A 415 -14.75 -13.56 -7.23
CA ARG A 415 -16.01 -14.30 -7.24
C ARG A 415 -15.76 -15.80 -7.38
N ASP A 416 -16.70 -16.58 -6.86
CA ASP A 416 -16.64 -18.04 -6.95
C ASP A 416 -16.72 -18.52 -8.40
N ASP A 417 -15.83 -19.45 -8.74
CA ASP A 417 -15.79 -20.16 -10.01
C ASP A 417 -15.41 -21.61 -9.70
N PRO A 418 -16.40 -22.49 -9.45
CA PRO A 418 -16.16 -23.87 -9.05
C PRO A 418 -15.38 -24.66 -10.11
N ALA A 419 -15.60 -24.38 -11.39
CA ALA A 419 -14.92 -25.08 -12.48
C ALA A 419 -13.42 -24.75 -12.47
N ARG A 420 -13.09 -23.46 -12.31
CA ARG A 420 -11.70 -23.00 -12.22
C ARG A 420 -11.02 -23.46 -10.94
N ALA A 421 -11.71 -23.37 -9.80
CA ALA A 421 -11.20 -23.88 -8.53
C ALA A 421 -10.88 -25.38 -8.63
N ARG A 422 -11.74 -26.17 -9.28
CA ARG A 422 -11.54 -27.61 -9.50
C ARG A 422 -10.39 -27.90 -10.46
N LEU A 423 -10.19 -27.09 -11.50
CA LEU A 423 -9.08 -27.23 -12.46
C LEU A 423 -7.71 -27.11 -11.77
N TRP A 424 -7.60 -26.19 -10.81
CA TRP A 424 -6.34 -25.80 -10.17
C TRP A 424 -6.12 -26.38 -8.78
N GLU A 425 -7.05 -27.20 -8.27
CA GLU A 425 -7.06 -27.64 -6.87
C GLU A 425 -5.83 -28.44 -6.42
N GLN A 426 -5.07 -28.98 -7.39
CA GLN A 426 -3.87 -29.76 -7.18
C GLN A 426 -2.63 -28.86 -6.98
N ASP A 427 -2.61 -27.66 -7.58
CA ASP A 427 -1.45 -26.75 -7.51
C ASP A 427 -1.62 -25.68 -6.45
N VAL A 428 -2.83 -25.09 -6.40
CA VAL A 428 -3.13 -23.89 -5.62
C VAL A 428 -4.48 -24.03 -4.92
N GLN A 429 -4.62 -23.31 -3.82
CA GLN A 429 -5.90 -23.14 -3.14
C GLN A 429 -6.59 -21.90 -3.70
N THR A 430 -7.70 -22.06 -4.42
CA THR A 430 -8.53 -20.93 -4.81
C THR A 430 -9.48 -20.57 -3.67
N VAL A 431 -9.51 -19.30 -3.27
CA VAL A 431 -10.43 -18.75 -2.28
C VAL A 431 -11.17 -17.58 -2.90
N ALA A 432 -12.48 -17.72 -3.03
CA ALA A 432 -13.35 -16.66 -3.51
C ALA A 432 -13.71 -15.70 -2.38
N MET A 433 -13.70 -14.39 -2.66
CA MET A 433 -14.14 -13.36 -1.71
C MET A 433 -15.66 -13.34 -1.61
N SER A 434 -16.36 -13.59 -2.71
CA SER A 434 -17.82 -13.56 -2.74
C SER A 434 -18.41 -14.62 -3.67
N PRO A 435 -19.72 -14.93 -3.54
CA PRO A 435 -20.43 -15.79 -4.48
C PRO A 435 -20.35 -15.29 -5.93
N ALA A 436 -20.64 -16.18 -6.88
CA ALA A 436 -20.54 -15.91 -8.32
C ALA A 436 -21.42 -14.73 -8.79
N ASP A 437 -22.58 -14.54 -8.17
CA ASP A 437 -23.58 -13.51 -8.47
C ASP A 437 -23.38 -12.20 -7.69
N ALA A 438 -22.41 -12.15 -6.77
CA ALA A 438 -22.13 -10.97 -5.98
C ALA A 438 -21.51 -9.83 -6.82
N SER A 439 -21.68 -8.60 -6.34
CA SER A 439 -21.07 -7.41 -6.93
C SER A 439 -19.54 -7.54 -6.98
N PRO A 440 -18.89 -7.36 -8.15
CA PRO A 440 -17.43 -7.35 -8.24
C PRO A 440 -16.77 -6.30 -7.35
N ALA A 441 -17.43 -5.15 -7.17
CA ALA A 441 -16.93 -4.07 -6.33
C ALA A 441 -16.90 -4.46 -4.85
N GLU A 442 -17.94 -5.15 -4.36
CA GLU A 442 -18.00 -5.62 -2.96
C GLU A 442 -17.00 -6.77 -2.73
N ALA A 443 -16.83 -7.65 -3.72
CA ALA A 443 -15.80 -8.67 -3.70
C ALA A 443 -14.37 -8.09 -3.64
N ALA A 444 -14.10 -7.04 -4.42
CA ALA A 444 -12.82 -6.33 -4.42
C ALA A 444 -12.58 -5.61 -3.09
N ARG A 445 -13.62 -5.01 -2.51
CA ARG A 445 -13.53 -4.43 -1.16
C ARG A 445 -13.22 -5.50 -0.11
N LEU A 446 -13.87 -6.67 -0.17
CA LEU A 446 -13.59 -7.75 0.78
C LEU A 446 -12.15 -8.30 0.63
N LEU A 447 -11.62 -8.32 -0.60
CA LEU A 447 -10.21 -8.61 -0.85
C LEU A 447 -9.29 -7.61 -0.13
N GLU A 448 -9.57 -6.31 -0.23
CA GLU A 448 -8.80 -5.28 0.47
C GLU A 448 -8.86 -5.49 2.00
N VAL A 449 -10.04 -5.76 2.56
CA VAL A 449 -10.21 -6.02 4.01
C VAL A 449 -9.43 -7.26 4.44
N LEU A 450 -9.40 -8.31 3.61
CA LEU A 450 -8.60 -9.51 3.86
C LEU A 450 -7.09 -9.19 3.84
N LEU A 451 -6.61 -8.47 2.83
CA LEU A 451 -5.20 -8.07 2.72
C LEU A 451 -4.76 -7.20 3.90
N ASP A 452 -5.62 -6.29 4.35
CA ASP A 452 -5.41 -5.48 5.54
C ASP A 452 -5.32 -6.32 6.82
N LEU A 453 -6.15 -7.36 6.98
CA LEU A 453 -5.99 -8.30 8.09
C LEU A 453 -4.68 -9.11 7.98
N ILE A 454 -4.29 -9.56 6.78
CA ILE A 454 -3.01 -10.27 6.57
C ILE A 454 -1.84 -9.37 6.95
N GLY A 455 -1.85 -8.10 6.53
CA GLY A 455 -0.86 -7.08 6.92
C GLY A 455 -0.84 -6.90 8.43
N CYS A 456 -2.00 -6.64 9.03
CA CYS A 456 -2.14 -6.51 10.48
C CYS A 456 -1.59 -7.70 11.24
N LEU A 457 -1.86 -8.94 10.81
CA LEU A 457 -1.35 -10.14 11.47
C LEU A 457 0.14 -10.35 11.18
N SER A 458 0.65 -10.01 10.01
CA SER A 458 2.04 -10.27 9.63
C SER A 458 3.05 -9.28 10.19
N THR A 459 2.69 -8.02 10.43
CA THR A 459 3.62 -6.97 10.90
C THR A 459 4.13 -7.22 12.32
N PRO A 460 5.43 -7.43 12.57
CA PRO A 460 5.93 -7.59 13.93
C PRO A 460 5.66 -6.32 14.78
N PRO A 461 5.02 -6.42 15.96
CA PRO A 461 4.62 -5.27 16.77
C PRO A 461 5.81 -4.74 17.61
N THR A 462 7.00 -4.70 17.03
CA THR A 462 8.26 -4.39 17.74
C THR A 462 8.99 -3.18 17.18
N GLY A 463 8.58 -2.68 16.00
CA GLY A 463 9.23 -1.57 15.31
C GLY A 463 9.19 -0.21 16.02
N TYR A 464 8.46 -0.09 17.14
CA TYR A 464 8.37 1.13 17.94
C TYR A 464 8.94 0.96 19.37
N LEU A 465 9.51 -0.20 19.72
CA LEU A 465 9.96 -0.51 21.09
C LEU A 465 10.91 0.55 21.68
N LEU A 466 11.79 1.11 20.84
CA LEU A 466 12.79 2.10 21.23
C LEU A 466 12.42 3.52 20.82
N ASP A 467 11.25 3.74 20.20
CA ASP A 467 10.77 5.07 19.85
C ASP A 467 10.08 5.72 21.07
N PRO A 468 10.61 6.84 21.61
CA PRO A 468 10.03 7.52 22.76
C PRO A 468 8.56 7.92 22.58
N ALA A 469 8.13 8.21 21.35
CA ALA A 469 6.76 8.64 21.04
C ALA A 469 5.68 7.58 21.35
N TYR A 470 6.10 6.31 21.46
CA TYR A 470 5.24 5.16 21.70
C TYR A 470 5.45 4.49 23.05
N SER A 471 6.25 5.10 23.94
CA SER A 471 6.51 4.62 25.31
C SER A 471 5.23 4.29 26.11
N GLY A 472 4.14 5.02 25.87
CA GLY A 472 2.83 4.77 26.48
C GLY A 472 2.13 3.47 26.06
N LEU A 473 2.54 2.83 24.96
CA LEU A 473 2.01 1.52 24.51
C LEU A 473 2.73 0.32 25.12
N LEU A 474 3.91 0.56 25.70
CA LEU A 474 4.77 -0.51 26.19
C LEU A 474 4.21 -1.10 27.49
N SER A 475 4.25 -2.42 27.60
CA SER A 475 4.05 -3.14 28.87
C SER A 475 5.19 -2.84 29.85
N GLU A 476 5.05 -3.26 31.11
CA GLU A 476 6.12 -3.12 32.09
C GLU A 476 7.40 -3.88 31.69
N GLU A 477 7.23 -5.09 31.17
CA GLU A 477 8.33 -5.91 30.63
C GLU A 477 9.01 -5.22 29.44
N GLU A 478 8.22 -4.71 28.48
CA GLU A 478 8.74 -4.01 27.31
C GLU A 478 9.47 -2.72 27.69
N ARG A 479 9.00 -1.99 28.70
CA ARG A 479 9.70 -0.80 29.23
C ARG A 479 11.05 -1.18 29.84
N ALA A 480 11.11 -2.26 30.61
CA ALA A 480 12.36 -2.74 31.19
C ALA A 480 13.37 -3.15 30.09
N LEU A 481 12.88 -3.88 29.07
CA LEU A 481 13.69 -4.28 27.92
C LEU A 481 14.16 -3.07 27.10
N ALA A 482 13.27 -2.13 26.78
CA ALA A 482 13.60 -0.90 26.08
C ALA A 482 14.67 -0.10 26.83
N GLY A 483 14.56 0.01 28.16
CA GLY A 483 15.59 0.64 28.99
C GLY A 483 16.94 -0.05 28.93
N ALA A 484 16.98 -1.39 28.88
CA ALA A 484 18.21 -2.15 28.70
C ALA A 484 18.83 -1.95 27.31
N LEU A 485 18.02 -2.04 26.26
CA LEU A 485 18.45 -1.83 24.88
C LEU A 485 18.92 -0.39 24.62
N GLN A 486 18.30 0.60 25.26
CA GLN A 486 18.77 1.99 25.22
C GLN A 486 20.15 2.15 25.86
N ARG A 487 20.45 1.43 26.94
CA ARG A 487 21.82 1.41 27.50
C ARG A 487 22.81 0.80 26.51
N VAL A 488 22.43 -0.27 25.83
CA VAL A 488 23.25 -0.87 24.76
C VAL A 488 23.43 0.11 23.60
N ALA A 489 22.38 0.80 23.16
CA ALA A 489 22.47 1.80 22.12
C ALA A 489 23.43 2.94 22.49
N ARG A 490 23.56 3.26 23.78
CA ARG A 490 24.52 4.26 24.25
C ARG A 490 25.97 3.78 24.18
N THR A 491 26.22 2.48 24.33
CA THR A 491 27.57 1.89 24.34
C THR A 491 28.06 1.48 22.95
N VAL A 492 27.17 1.27 21.97
CA VAL A 492 27.57 1.02 20.59
C VAL A 492 28.22 2.28 20.01
N PRO A 493 29.51 2.25 19.62
CA PRO A 493 30.20 3.42 19.08
C PRO A 493 29.62 3.81 17.71
N ALA A 494 29.39 5.12 17.49
CA ALA A 494 29.05 5.62 16.16
C ALA A 494 30.23 5.37 15.21
N GLY A 495 29.96 4.76 14.04
CA GLY A 495 31.00 4.49 13.04
C GLY A 495 31.90 3.28 13.33
N SER A 496 31.56 2.41 14.29
CA SER A 496 32.30 1.16 14.50
C SER A 496 32.21 0.24 13.27
N THR A 497 33.36 -0.28 12.82
CA THR A 497 33.48 -1.21 11.68
C THR A 497 33.38 -2.69 12.08
N SER A 498 33.20 -2.99 13.37
CA SER A 498 33.02 -4.37 13.83
C SER A 498 31.68 -4.94 13.37
N TRP A 499 31.70 -6.17 12.87
CA TRP A 499 30.51 -6.91 12.46
C TRP A 499 29.49 -7.03 13.60
N ALA A 500 29.96 -7.30 14.83
CA ALA A 500 29.09 -7.40 16.01
C ALA A 500 28.37 -6.08 16.34
N THR A 501 29.06 -4.94 16.21
CA THR A 501 28.41 -3.63 16.40
C THR A 501 27.43 -3.31 15.28
N GLY A 502 27.71 -3.75 14.05
CA GLY A 502 26.79 -3.62 12.92
C GLY A 502 25.49 -4.38 13.13
N GLU A 503 25.57 -5.64 13.56
CA GLU A 503 24.41 -6.49 13.89
C GLU A 503 23.55 -5.88 15.00
N VAL A 504 24.17 -5.43 16.09
CA VAL A 504 23.46 -4.78 17.20
C VAL A 504 22.82 -3.47 16.73
N ALA A 505 23.52 -2.64 15.96
CA ALA A 505 22.97 -1.40 15.42
C ALA A 505 21.79 -1.67 14.47
N ALA A 506 21.88 -2.71 13.63
CA ALA A 506 20.79 -3.12 12.75
C ALA A 506 19.56 -3.59 13.55
N LEU A 507 19.76 -4.39 14.60
CA LEU A 507 18.69 -4.79 15.52
C LEU A 507 18.05 -3.58 16.20
N LEU A 508 18.84 -2.67 16.76
CA LEU A 508 18.34 -1.46 17.42
C LEU A 508 17.51 -0.61 16.46
N ARG A 509 17.97 -0.41 15.21
CA ARG A 509 17.20 0.30 14.18
C ARG A 509 15.87 -0.40 13.87
N ARG A 510 15.87 -1.74 13.71
CA ARG A 510 14.64 -2.52 13.51
C ARG A 510 13.64 -2.39 14.66
N LEU A 511 14.12 -2.12 15.87
CA LEU A 511 13.29 -1.91 17.08
C LEU A 511 12.88 -0.43 17.28
N GLY A 512 13.17 0.45 16.32
CA GLY A 512 12.78 1.87 16.37
C GLY A 512 13.83 2.80 16.97
N ALA A 513 15.08 2.35 17.16
CA ALA A 513 16.15 3.24 17.60
C ALA A 513 16.57 4.20 16.48
N ARG A 514 16.79 5.45 16.85
CA ARG A 514 17.22 6.50 15.91
C ARG A 514 18.75 6.48 15.73
N PRO A 515 19.25 6.78 14.53
CA PRO A 515 20.68 7.06 14.32
C PRO A 515 21.14 8.20 15.23
N ARG A 516 22.35 8.08 15.79
CA ARG A 516 23.02 9.21 16.42
C ARG A 516 23.68 10.02 15.31
N ASP A 517 23.14 11.18 14.96
CA ASP A 517 23.81 12.09 14.03
C ASP A 517 25.15 12.52 14.65
N GLY A 518 26.22 12.41 13.86
CA GLY A 518 27.61 12.60 14.27
C GLY A 518 28.01 14.06 14.50
N GLY A 519 27.26 14.80 15.31
CA GLY A 519 27.64 16.11 15.83
C GLY A 519 28.41 15.96 17.15
N ALA A 520 29.65 16.46 17.17
CA ALA A 520 30.59 16.34 18.28
C ALA A 520 30.12 16.95 19.61
N ASP A 521 30.56 16.32 20.70
CA ASP A 521 30.78 16.84 22.06
C ASP A 521 29.87 18.00 22.55
N GLY A 522 28.87 17.61 23.33
CA GLY A 522 28.18 18.48 24.26
C GLY A 522 27.50 17.63 25.31
N ALA A 523 28.03 17.62 26.53
CA ALA A 523 27.32 17.10 27.70
C ALA A 523 25.89 17.67 27.76
N PRO A 524 24.90 16.93 28.30
CA PRO A 524 23.55 17.45 28.41
C PRO A 524 23.61 18.73 29.27
N PRO A 525 23.09 19.87 28.78
CA PRO A 525 22.83 20.97 29.70
C PRO A 525 21.78 20.45 30.68
N ASP A 526 22.16 20.38 31.94
CA ASP A 526 21.27 20.08 33.05
C ASP A 526 20.28 21.26 33.18
N GLU A 527 19.17 21.17 32.43
CA GLU A 527 17.98 21.97 32.65
C GLU A 527 16.75 21.06 32.56
N ALA A 528 16.29 20.67 33.74
CA ALA A 528 14.93 20.26 34.08
C ALA A 528 13.95 20.03 32.91
N SER A 529 13.61 18.76 32.69
CA SER A 529 12.29 18.31 32.19
C SER A 529 11.67 19.12 31.04
N ARG A 530 11.93 18.75 29.78
CA ARG A 530 10.99 19.01 28.68
C ARG A 530 11.15 18.05 27.48
N PRO A 531 10.05 17.66 26.83
CA PRO A 531 10.00 16.74 25.69
C PRO A 531 10.08 17.55 24.39
N ARG A 532 11.24 17.58 23.72
CA ARG A 532 11.32 17.98 22.32
C ARG A 532 11.95 16.85 21.54
N ASP A 533 11.09 16.20 20.76
CA ASP A 533 11.47 15.30 19.69
C ASP A 533 11.92 16.18 18.51
N ASP A 534 13.23 16.30 18.31
CA ASP A 534 13.89 17.20 17.34
C ASP A 534 13.81 16.73 15.88
N ARG A 535 12.74 16.03 15.47
CA ARG A 535 12.37 16.10 14.05
C ARG A 535 11.98 17.56 13.78
N LEU A 536 12.39 18.13 12.64
CA LEU A 536 11.62 19.23 12.04
C LEU A 536 10.18 18.71 11.94
N GLN A 537 9.31 19.24 12.81
CA GLN A 537 7.95 18.77 13.09
C GLN A 537 7.00 19.18 11.96
N GLN A 538 7.32 18.76 10.75
CA GLN A 538 6.53 19.01 9.56
C GLN A 538 5.32 18.05 9.55
N GLN A 539 4.12 18.58 9.32
CA GLN A 539 3.00 17.77 8.83
C GLN A 539 3.48 17.08 7.56
N ARG A 540 3.27 15.78 7.38
CA ARG A 540 3.64 15.09 6.14
C ARG A 540 2.40 14.49 5.50
N PRO A 541 2.35 14.33 4.16
CA PRO A 541 1.24 13.72 3.44
C PRO A 541 0.96 12.24 3.74
N GLY A 542 1.13 11.77 4.97
CA GLY A 542 1.02 10.35 5.33
C GLY A 542 2.23 9.61 4.82
#